data_AF-A0A7J2MUX0-F1
#
_entry.id   AF-A0A7J2MUX0-F1
#
_cell.length_a   1.000
_cell.length_b   1.000
_cell.length_c   1.000
_cell.angle_alpha   90.00
_cell.angle_beta   90.00
_cell.angle_gamma   90.00
#
_symmetry.space_group_name_H-M   'P 1'
#
loop_
_entity.id
_entity.type
_entity.pdbx_description
1 polymer ?
#
loop_
_entity_poly.entity_id
_entity_poly.type
_entity_poly.pdbx_seq_one_letter_code
_entity_poly.pdbx_strand_id
1 'polypeptide(L)'
;ALADIEIIDSVNRKCFYPPPKVDSLIVKLTPNRKVKTPLFSKTVRVLFQHKRKKVINALIDSSRELNIDKKQARDIFSGVEYSEERVFKLDLEKIEKISESLGKILKNKNLENAV
;
A
#
# COMPACT_ATOMS: atom_id res chain seq x y z
N ALA A 1 6.47 3.03 9.46
CA ALA A 1 5.46 4.07 9.21
C ALA A 1 6.18 5.42 9.07
N LEU A 2 5.53 6.48 8.57
CA LEU A 2 6.12 7.83 8.57
C LEU A 2 5.88 8.59 9.88
N ALA A 3 4.83 8.22 10.60
CA ALA A 3 4.45 8.76 11.89
C ALA A 3 3.70 7.70 12.70
N ASP A 4 3.80 7.81 14.02
CA ASP A 4 2.89 7.16 14.94
C ASP A 4 1.64 8.02 15.08
N ILE A 5 0.47 7.38 15.08
CA ILE A 5 -0.84 8.05 14.97
C ILE A 5 -1.65 7.75 16.23
N GLU A 6 -2.20 8.80 16.84
CA GLU A 6 -3.07 8.72 18.00
C GLU A 6 -4.34 9.56 17.76
N ILE A 7 -5.52 8.99 18.03
CA ILE A 7 -6.80 9.73 18.01
C ILE A 7 -6.98 10.31 19.41
N ILE A 8 -6.92 11.64 19.52
CA ILE A 8 -7.03 12.35 20.79
C ILE A 8 -8.49 12.52 21.19
N ASP A 9 -9.34 12.94 20.24
CA ASP A 9 -10.76 13.17 20.50
C ASP A 9 -11.61 13.18 19.23
N SER A 10 -12.92 13.00 19.38
CA SER A 10 -13.93 13.22 18.35
C SER A 10 -14.63 14.57 18.54
N VAL A 11 -14.79 15.32 17.45
CA VAL A 11 -15.43 16.64 17.47
C VAL A 11 -16.72 16.60 16.66
N ASN A 12 -17.84 16.79 17.34
CA ASN A 12 -19.16 16.80 16.70
C ASN A 12 -19.29 17.97 15.71
N ARG A 13 -19.95 17.76 14.58
CA ARG A 13 -20.22 18.80 13.57
C ARG A 13 -20.86 20.08 14.14
N LYS A 14 -21.65 19.97 15.22
CA LYS A 14 -22.32 21.11 15.88
C LYS A 14 -21.35 22.08 16.56
N CYS A 15 -20.09 21.67 16.76
CA CYS A 15 -19.04 22.53 17.32
C CYS A 15 -18.44 23.50 16.29
N PHE A 16 -18.87 23.45 15.02
CA PHE A 16 -18.37 24.30 13.94
C PHE A 16 -19.47 25.24 13.42
N TYR A 17 -19.08 26.38 12.86
CA TYR A 17 -20.00 27.31 12.20
C TYR A 17 -19.46 27.77 10.82
N PRO A 18 -20.25 27.64 9.73
CA PRO A 18 -21.49 26.88 9.67
C PRO A 18 -21.25 25.37 9.90
N PRO A 19 -22.22 24.60 10.42
CA PRO A 19 -22.03 23.18 10.69
C PRO A 19 -21.72 22.36 9.42
N PRO A 20 -20.64 21.55 9.39
CA PRO A 20 -20.34 20.65 8.27
C PRO A 20 -21.29 19.43 8.23
N LYS A 21 -21.22 18.64 7.15
CA LYS A 21 -22.04 17.43 6.96
C LYS A 21 -21.56 16.21 7.76
N VAL A 22 -20.34 16.26 8.28
CA VAL A 22 -19.65 15.14 8.94
C VAL A 22 -19.02 15.60 10.24
N ASP A 23 -18.79 14.65 11.15
CA ASP A 23 -18.02 14.88 12.38
C ASP A 23 -16.51 14.82 12.08
N SER A 24 -15.71 15.41 12.96
CA SER A 24 -14.25 15.54 12.83
C SER A 24 -13.52 14.72 13.90
N LEU A 25 -12.23 14.44 13.69
CA LEU A 25 -11.35 13.82 14.70
C LEU A 25 -10.10 14.69 14.90
N ILE A 26 -9.66 14.84 16.16
CA ILE A 26 -8.36 15.42 16.49
C ILE A 26 -7.34 14.29 16.47
N VAL A 27 -6.38 14.36 15.55
CA VAL A 27 -5.35 13.34 15.36
C VAL A 27 -3.98 13.92 15.66
N LYS A 28 -3.24 13.27 16.56
CA LYS A 28 -1.83 13.58 16.84
C LYS A 28 -0.94 12.71 15.98
N LEU A 29 -0.03 13.36 15.25
CA LEU A 29 0.98 12.70 14.42
C LEU A 29 2.35 12.94 15.06
N THR A 30 3.02 11.86 15.47
CA THR A 30 4.39 11.92 15.98
C THR A 30 5.33 11.39 14.90
N PRO A 31 6.18 12.22 14.26
CA PRO A 31 7.05 11.76 13.18
C PRO A 31 7.93 10.60 13.62
N ASN A 32 7.84 9.50 12.87
CA ASN A 32 8.61 8.29 13.08
C ASN A 32 9.29 7.98 11.75
N ARG A 33 10.41 8.65 11.46
CA ARG A 33 11.07 8.70 10.14
C ARG A 33 11.75 7.38 9.73
N LYS A 34 11.10 6.24 9.96
CA LYS A 34 11.49 4.91 9.45
C LYS A 34 11.16 4.81 7.95
N VAL A 35 11.60 5.79 7.15
CA VAL A 35 11.17 6.03 5.76
C VAL A 35 11.17 4.74 4.96
N LYS A 36 10.03 4.45 4.32
CA LYS A 36 9.92 3.40 3.33
C LYS A 36 10.04 4.00 1.95
N THR A 37 10.87 3.38 1.13
CA THR A 37 11.32 3.81 -0.20
C THR A 37 10.17 4.21 -1.15
N PRO A 38 10.43 4.95 -2.24
CA PRO A 38 9.43 5.24 -3.28
C PRO A 38 8.66 3.99 -3.76
N LEU A 39 9.36 2.84 -3.79
CA LEU A 39 8.79 1.54 -4.11
C LEU A 39 7.66 1.14 -3.14
N PHE A 40 7.79 1.40 -1.84
CA PHE A 40 6.74 1.08 -0.87
C PHE A 40 5.44 1.84 -1.16
N SER A 41 5.52 3.13 -1.47
CA SER A 41 4.34 3.93 -1.83
C SER A 41 3.67 3.36 -3.09
N LYS A 42 4.48 2.98 -4.09
CA LYS A 42 4.00 2.32 -5.31
C LYS A 42 3.35 0.97 -5.01
N THR A 43 3.95 0.16 -4.16
CA THR A 43 3.40 -1.13 -3.69
C THR A 43 2.05 -0.93 -3.01
N VAL A 44 1.93 0.01 -2.06
CA VAL A 44 0.67 0.34 -1.38
C VAL A 44 -0.40 0.72 -2.41
N ARG A 45 -0.09 1.62 -3.33
CA ARG A 45 -1.02 2.06 -4.36
C ARG A 45 -1.54 0.89 -5.19
N VAL A 46 -0.64 0.07 -5.72
CA VAL A 46 -0.97 -1.10 -6.55
C VAL A 46 -1.85 -2.09 -5.79
N LEU A 47 -1.50 -2.44 -4.54
CA LEU A 47 -2.27 -3.41 -3.76
C LEU A 47 -3.68 -2.89 -3.47
N PHE A 48 -3.80 -1.65 -2.99
CA PHE A 48 -5.06 -1.12 -2.47
C PHE A 48 -6.07 -0.70 -3.56
N GLN A 49 -5.68 -0.62 -4.83
CA GLN A 49 -6.61 -0.58 -5.97
C GLN A 49 -7.56 -1.79 -5.98
N HIS A 50 -7.07 -2.94 -5.49
CA HIS A 50 -7.80 -4.19 -5.47
C HIS A 50 -7.88 -4.78 -4.05
N LYS A 51 -8.21 -3.94 -3.05
CA LYS A 51 -8.14 -4.29 -1.61
C LYS A 51 -8.82 -5.59 -1.18
N ARG A 52 -9.85 -6.06 -1.91
CA ARG A 52 -10.59 -7.31 -1.59
C ARG A 52 -10.01 -8.57 -2.26
N LYS A 53 -9.07 -8.42 -3.20
CA LYS A 53 -8.40 -9.53 -3.90
C LYS A 53 -7.19 -10.02 -3.09
N LYS A 54 -6.70 -11.19 -3.48
CA LYS A 54 -5.40 -11.72 -3.03
C LYS A 54 -4.27 -10.84 -3.56
N VAL A 55 -3.15 -10.76 -2.84
CA VAL A 55 -1.96 -9.99 -3.25
C VAL A 55 -1.54 -10.30 -4.68
N ILE A 56 -1.42 -11.58 -5.03
CA ILE A 56 -1.03 -12.00 -6.40
C ILE A 56 -2.00 -11.48 -7.46
N ASN A 57 -3.30 -11.54 -7.19
CA ASN A 57 -4.31 -11.08 -8.14
C ASN A 57 -4.34 -9.54 -8.24
N ALA A 58 -4.09 -8.83 -7.14
CA ALA A 58 -3.95 -7.38 -7.15
C ALA A 58 -2.74 -6.96 -8.01
N LEU A 59 -1.59 -7.61 -7.85
CA LEU A 59 -0.38 -7.33 -8.63
C LEU A 59 -0.56 -7.64 -10.12
N ILE A 60 -1.22 -8.75 -10.45
CA ILE A 60 -1.51 -9.13 -11.84
C ILE A 60 -2.48 -8.14 -12.50
N ASP A 61 -3.52 -7.68 -11.79
CA ASP A 61 -4.49 -6.75 -12.36
C ASP A 61 -3.94 -5.34 -12.52
N SER A 62 -3.03 -4.93 -11.65
CA SER A 62 -2.29 -3.68 -11.73
C SER A 62 -0.96 -3.79 -12.48
N SER A 63 -0.70 -4.88 -13.22
CA SER A 63 0.60 -5.13 -13.88
C SER A 63 0.99 -4.03 -14.88
N ARG A 64 -0.01 -3.36 -15.47
CA ARG A 64 0.19 -2.22 -16.38
C ARG A 64 0.84 -1.02 -15.69
N GLU A 65 0.55 -0.76 -14.41
CA GLU A 65 1.22 0.30 -13.65
C GLU A 65 2.68 -0.02 -13.33
N LEU A 66 3.05 -1.30 -13.47
CA LEU A 66 4.41 -1.80 -13.33
C LEU A 66 5.07 -2.02 -14.70
N ASN A 67 4.46 -1.59 -15.81
CA ASN A 67 4.93 -1.81 -17.17
C ASN A 67 5.19 -3.30 -17.51
N ILE A 68 4.41 -4.20 -16.92
CA ILE A 68 4.53 -5.65 -17.10
C ILE A 68 3.31 -6.19 -17.85
N ASP A 69 3.56 -6.99 -18.88
CA ASP A 69 2.51 -7.69 -19.60
C ASP A 69 1.77 -8.70 -18.72
N LYS A 70 0.45 -8.79 -18.86
CA LYS A 70 -0.40 -9.61 -17.99
C LYS A 70 -0.06 -11.11 -18.10
N LYS A 71 0.42 -11.58 -19.26
CA LYS A 71 0.80 -12.99 -19.43
C LYS A 71 2.05 -13.32 -18.63
N GLN A 72 3.00 -12.38 -18.55
CA GLN A 72 4.24 -12.56 -17.80
C GLN A 72 4.07 -12.24 -16.30
N ALA A 73 3.08 -11.41 -15.94
CA ALA A 73 2.84 -10.97 -14.57
C ALA A 73 2.66 -12.13 -13.59
N ARG A 74 1.95 -13.20 -14.00
CA ARG A 74 1.71 -14.35 -13.12
C ARG A 74 3.02 -15.06 -12.75
N ASP A 75 3.90 -15.27 -13.73
CA ASP A 75 5.18 -15.93 -13.50
C ASP A 75 6.12 -15.04 -12.68
N ILE A 76 6.12 -13.74 -12.97
CA ILE A 76 6.95 -12.74 -12.26
C ILE A 76 6.54 -12.63 -10.79
N PHE A 77 5.24 -12.58 -10.49
CA PHE A 77 4.74 -12.36 -9.13
C PHE A 77 4.47 -13.65 -8.33
N SER A 78 4.74 -14.82 -8.92
CA SER A 78 4.53 -16.12 -8.27
C SER A 78 5.30 -16.28 -6.95
N GLY A 79 6.47 -15.65 -6.83
CA GLY A 79 7.35 -15.71 -5.65
C GLY A 79 7.19 -14.56 -4.65
N VAL A 80 6.15 -13.71 -4.78
CA VAL A 80 5.94 -12.59 -3.86
C VAL A 80 5.43 -13.10 -2.51
N GLU A 81 5.98 -12.58 -1.41
CA GLU A 81 5.50 -12.94 -0.07
C GLU A 81 4.02 -12.61 0.13
N TYR A 82 3.31 -13.42 0.94
CA TYR A 82 1.88 -13.26 1.22
C TYR A 82 0.96 -13.23 -0.02
N SER A 83 1.38 -13.83 -1.13
CA SER A 83 0.66 -13.88 -2.41
C SER A 83 -0.82 -14.29 -2.28
N GLU A 84 -1.11 -15.25 -1.40
CA GLU A 84 -2.45 -15.80 -1.18
C GLU A 84 -3.31 -15.01 -0.16
N GLU A 85 -2.71 -14.07 0.57
CA GLU A 85 -3.40 -13.26 1.56
C GLU A 85 -4.21 -12.14 0.87
N ARG A 86 -5.35 -11.76 1.45
CA ARG A 86 -6.14 -10.64 0.91
C ARG A 86 -5.52 -9.31 1.34
N VAL A 87 -5.44 -8.36 0.42
CA VAL A 87 -4.75 -7.08 0.62
C VAL A 87 -5.23 -6.34 1.88
N PHE A 88 -6.54 -6.29 2.14
CA PHE A 88 -7.08 -5.57 3.31
C PHE A 88 -6.70 -6.17 4.67
N LYS A 89 -6.11 -7.38 4.70
CA LYS A 89 -5.63 -8.04 5.93
C LYS A 89 -4.15 -7.78 6.22
N LEU A 90 -3.44 -7.11 5.30
CA LEU A 90 -2.02 -6.85 5.44
C LEU A 90 -1.78 -5.75 6.47
N ASP A 91 -0.84 -5.99 7.38
CA ASP A 91 -0.27 -4.97 8.26
C ASP A 91 0.91 -4.25 7.57
N LEU A 92 1.49 -3.25 8.25
CA LEU A 92 2.61 -2.49 7.70
C LEU A 92 3.85 -3.34 7.42
N GLU A 93 4.14 -4.35 8.24
CA GLU A 93 5.33 -5.20 8.12
C GLU A 93 5.21 -6.14 6.92
N LYS A 94 4.02 -6.71 6.70
CA LYS A 94 3.74 -7.53 5.51
C LYS A 94 3.84 -6.72 4.23
N ILE A 95 3.30 -5.50 4.19
CA ILE A 95 3.44 -4.63 3.01
C ILE A 95 4.91 -4.27 2.77
N GLU A 96 5.70 -4.10 3.83
CA GLU A 96 7.16 -3.92 3.79
C GLU A 96 7.82 -5.07 3.03
N LYS A 97 7.60 -6.30 3.50
CA LYS A 97 8.18 -7.50 2.91
C LYS A 97 7.74 -7.74 1.47
N ILE A 98 6.47 -7.47 1.16
CA ILE A 98 5.96 -7.50 -0.22
C ILE A 98 6.72 -6.49 -1.10
N SER A 99 6.91 -5.27 -0.61
CA SER A 99 7.64 -4.23 -1.35
C SER A 99 9.09 -4.60 -1.60
N GLU A 100 9.79 -5.15 -0.60
CA GLU A 100 11.16 -5.63 -0.74
C GLU A 100 11.27 -6.82 -1.72
N SER A 101 10.35 -7.78 -1.62
CA SER A 101 10.27 -8.93 -2.52
C SER A 101 10.04 -8.49 -3.97
N LEU A 102 9.09 -7.57 -4.19
CA LEU A 102 8.85 -6.96 -5.50
C LEU A 102 10.09 -6.24 -6.02
N GLY A 103 10.79 -5.47 -5.19
CA GLY A 103 12.01 -4.77 -5.57
C GLY A 103 13.11 -5.72 -6.05
N LYS A 104 13.31 -6.86 -5.36
CA LYS A 104 14.27 -7.90 -5.75
C LYS A 104 13.88 -8.52 -7.11
N ILE A 105 12.60 -8.85 -7.29
CA ILE A 105 12.09 -9.46 -8.53
C ILE A 105 12.26 -8.51 -9.72
N LEU A 106 11.92 -7.23 -9.56
CA LEU A 106 12.02 -6.23 -10.63
C LEU A 106 13.48 -5.96 -11.03
N LYS A 107 14.40 -5.88 -10.06
CA LYS A 107 15.84 -5.74 -10.31
C LYS A 107 16.41 -6.94 -11.06
N ASN A 108 16.09 -8.16 -10.64
CA ASN A 108 16.61 -9.40 -11.26
C ASN A 108 16.19 -9.57 -12.73
N LYS A 109 15.13 -8.89 -13.17
CA LYS A 109 14.64 -8.94 -14.56
C LYS A 109 15.00 -7.71 -15.39
N ASN A 110 15.91 -6.84 -14.92
CA ASN A 110 16.29 -5.57 -15.57
C ASN A 110 15.08 -4.66 -15.91
N LEU A 111 14.03 -4.70 -15.10
CA LEU A 111 12.84 -3.86 -15.25
C LEU A 111 12.98 -2.57 -14.43
N GLU A 112 14.10 -1.87 -14.58
CA GLU A 112 14.41 -0.67 -13.77
C GLU A 112 13.41 0.47 -13.99
N ASN A 113 12.77 0.51 -15.16
CA ASN A 113 11.70 1.46 -15.50
C ASN A 113 10.39 1.25 -14.70
N ALA A 114 10.32 0.20 -13.86
CA ALA A 114 9.16 -0.11 -13.02
C ALA A 114 9.34 0.28 -11.54
N VAL A 115 10.52 0.75 -11.12
CA VAL A 115 10.81 1.16 -9.73
C VAL A 115 10.66 2.66 -9.57
#